data_AF-A0A2A9PFH9-F1
#
_entry.id   AF-A0A2A9PFH9-F1
#
_cell.length_a   1.000
_cell.length_b   1.000
_cell.length_c   1.000
_cell.angle_alpha   90.00
_cell.angle_beta   90.00
_cell.angle_gamma   90.00
#
_symmetry.space_group_name_H-M   'P 1'
#
loop_
_entity.id
_entity.type
_entity.pdbx_description
1 polymer ?
#
loop_
_entity_poly.entity_id
_entity_poly.type
_entity_poly.pdbx_seq_one_letter_code
_entity_poly.pdbx_strand_id
1 'polypeptide(L)'
;MGVAIAPPDQASLLAPVLPALPAAAAATQPAVKLLPLLSPILRQRVQLLSESSSEPWLRLLCYDAENTGRLAEIARGDSLEPHPVSGEVEIDWGYDVVTRYRRLDLETLQALVVLSDLGIAFLLIYCVGDQMGGGDGWRIGEVTVADKPSPFERFGGACTLVEAERQYSQRQHDDENNGSNNVTAAATDDNDDDDDDDYWGRYDMTPGRTPANNKGSPAPGGLLGSLLGHRTASAEDEYYAQYDQVQPVMDGHDPDEEMVETHVAPPLGLGSETQTLGLKTQTVVQERCIEPDIAGQSPDGATATDIVSPRPESSAESNGCGTIARLEESAGRQEQSEFGVRQHVARSIRSLYMLSRATGMSRDDFQRLVETELAVLGMVEGDD
;
A
#
# COMPACT_ATOMS: atom_id res chain seq x y z
N MET A 1 -15.42 -21.38 12.25
CA MET A 1 -16.01 -22.40 11.37
C MET A 1 -15.63 -22.03 9.95
N GLY A 2 -14.54 -22.60 9.42
CA GLY A 2 -14.08 -22.27 8.07
C GLY A 2 -15.10 -22.74 7.05
N VAL A 3 -15.48 -21.88 6.10
CA VAL A 3 -16.28 -22.27 4.94
C VAL A 3 -15.45 -23.31 4.18
N ALA A 4 -16.03 -24.49 3.92
CA ALA A 4 -15.38 -25.52 3.12
C ALA A 4 -15.29 -25.04 1.67
N ILE A 5 -14.12 -24.53 1.28
CA ILE A 5 -13.87 -24.06 -0.09
C ILE A 5 -13.76 -25.28 -1.01
N ALA A 6 -14.56 -25.32 -2.08
CA ALA A 6 -14.45 -26.34 -3.10
C ALA A 6 -13.22 -26.08 -4.01
N PRO A 7 -12.60 -27.12 -4.59
CA PRO A 7 -11.54 -26.90 -5.58
C PRO A 7 -12.07 -26.15 -6.81
N PRO A 8 -11.19 -25.43 -7.55
CA PRO A 8 -11.59 -24.72 -8.76
C PRO A 8 -12.07 -25.69 -9.83
N ASP A 9 -13.20 -25.37 -10.46
CA ASP A 9 -13.64 -26.02 -11.68
C ASP A 9 -12.83 -25.47 -12.86
N GLN A 10 -11.78 -26.19 -13.23
CA GLN A 10 -10.81 -25.75 -14.23
C GLN A 10 -11.46 -25.57 -15.60
N ALA A 11 -12.38 -26.47 -15.98
CA ALA A 11 -13.01 -26.44 -17.29
C ALA A 11 -13.88 -25.19 -17.47
N SER A 12 -14.73 -24.86 -16.49
CA SER A 12 -15.58 -23.66 -16.61
C SER A 12 -14.81 -22.34 -16.54
N LEU A 13 -13.67 -22.30 -15.86
CA LEU A 13 -12.84 -21.09 -15.73
C LEU A 13 -11.91 -20.87 -16.92
N LEU A 14 -11.23 -21.94 -17.38
CA LEU A 14 -10.13 -21.82 -18.34
C LEU A 14 -10.59 -22.05 -19.79
N ALA A 15 -11.56 -22.93 -20.04
CA ALA A 15 -12.04 -23.21 -21.41
C ALA A 15 -12.51 -21.96 -22.17
N PRO A 16 -13.21 -20.98 -21.56
CA PRO A 16 -13.60 -19.74 -22.26
C PRO A 16 -12.43 -18.79 -22.54
N VAL A 17 -11.37 -18.86 -21.74
CA VAL A 17 -10.24 -17.91 -21.78
C VAL A 17 -9.20 -18.33 -22.79
N LEU A 18 -8.92 -19.63 -22.89
CA LEU A 18 -7.93 -20.20 -23.81
C LEU A 18 -8.10 -19.77 -25.28
N PRO A 19 -9.27 -19.90 -25.92
CA PRO A 19 -9.46 -19.48 -27.31
C PRO A 19 -9.44 -17.95 -27.48
N ALA A 20 -9.53 -17.20 -26.38
CA ALA A 20 -9.47 -15.74 -26.41
C ALA A 20 -8.04 -15.18 -26.24
N LEU A 21 -7.07 -16.00 -25.82
CA LEU A 21 -5.67 -15.57 -25.69
C LEU A 21 -5.06 -15.09 -27.01
N PRO A 22 -5.28 -15.75 -28.17
CA PRO A 22 -4.80 -15.24 -29.46
C PRO A 22 -5.38 -13.87 -29.81
N ALA A 23 -6.69 -13.68 -29.56
CA ALA A 23 -7.34 -12.39 -29.76
C ALA A 23 -6.80 -11.32 -28.78
N ALA A 24 -6.48 -11.71 -27.55
CA ALA A 24 -5.86 -10.83 -26.56
C ALA A 24 -4.46 -10.35 -26.96
N ALA A 25 -3.72 -11.18 -27.70
CA ALA A 25 -2.38 -10.86 -28.20
C ALA A 25 -2.37 -9.84 -29.35
N ALA A 26 -3.53 -9.62 -29.98
CA ALA A 26 -3.69 -8.75 -31.15
C ALA A 26 -4.57 -7.51 -30.87
N ALA A 27 -5.59 -7.64 -30.01
CA ALA A 27 -6.54 -6.57 -29.70
C ALA A 27 -6.06 -5.73 -28.51
N THR A 28 -6.40 -4.45 -28.51
CA THR A 28 -6.21 -3.54 -27.38
C THR A 28 -7.38 -3.54 -26.41
N GLN A 29 -8.59 -3.87 -26.90
CA GLN A 29 -9.80 -3.91 -26.08
C GLN A 29 -10.06 -5.31 -25.53
N PRO A 30 -10.35 -5.44 -24.23
CA PRO A 30 -10.61 -6.72 -23.60
C PRO A 30 -11.97 -7.29 -24.00
N ALA A 31 -12.05 -8.62 -24.07
CA ALA A 31 -13.33 -9.29 -24.26
C ALA A 31 -14.17 -9.16 -22.99
N VAL A 32 -15.23 -8.33 -23.03
CA VAL A 32 -16.08 -8.00 -21.87
C VAL A 32 -16.65 -9.25 -21.18
N LYS A 33 -16.89 -10.33 -21.94
CA LYS A 33 -17.38 -11.61 -21.42
C LYS A 33 -16.39 -12.35 -20.52
N LEU A 34 -15.08 -12.06 -20.62
CA LEU A 34 -14.04 -12.69 -19.81
C LEU A 34 -13.79 -11.95 -18.51
N LEU A 35 -14.16 -10.67 -18.44
CA LEU A 35 -13.93 -9.84 -17.25
C LEU A 35 -14.49 -10.47 -15.97
N PRO A 36 -15.70 -11.08 -15.95
CA PRO A 36 -16.21 -11.78 -14.77
C PRO A 36 -15.34 -12.96 -14.29
N LEU A 37 -14.58 -13.60 -15.18
CA LEU A 37 -13.70 -14.73 -14.85
C LEU A 37 -12.38 -14.27 -14.23
N LEU A 38 -11.99 -13.02 -14.47
CA LEU A 38 -10.80 -12.41 -13.87
C LEU A 38 -11.08 -11.99 -12.44
N SER A 39 -10.04 -12.03 -11.60
CA SER A 39 -10.10 -11.51 -10.24
C SER A 39 -10.41 -10.01 -10.24
N PRO A 40 -11.03 -9.46 -9.18
CA PRO A 40 -11.37 -8.04 -9.13
C PRO A 40 -10.17 -7.11 -9.43
N ILE A 41 -8.99 -7.44 -8.89
CA ILE A 41 -7.75 -6.66 -9.09
C ILE A 41 -7.30 -6.76 -10.56
N LEU A 42 -7.27 -7.97 -11.13
CA LEU A 42 -6.86 -8.15 -12.51
C LEU A 42 -7.85 -7.51 -13.49
N ARG A 43 -9.15 -7.62 -13.19
CA ARG A 43 -10.24 -6.99 -13.96
C ARG A 43 -10.08 -5.47 -14.01
N GLN A 44 -9.88 -4.84 -12.86
CA GLN A 44 -9.66 -3.39 -12.77
C GLN A 44 -8.43 -2.96 -13.56
N ARG A 45 -7.32 -3.70 -13.42
CA ARG A 45 -6.08 -3.46 -14.16
C ARG A 45 -6.33 -3.51 -15.67
N VAL A 46 -7.01 -4.56 -16.15
CA VAL A 46 -7.33 -4.72 -17.57
C VAL A 46 -8.23 -3.58 -18.06
N GLN A 47 -9.28 -3.21 -17.32
CA GLN A 47 -10.19 -2.13 -17.72
C GLN A 47 -9.49 -0.78 -17.81
N LEU A 48 -8.76 -0.36 -16.77
CA LEU A 48 -8.14 0.96 -16.70
C LEU A 48 -6.94 1.12 -17.66
N LEU A 49 -6.11 0.08 -17.77
CA LEU A 49 -4.89 0.17 -18.59
C LEU A 49 -5.18 -0.09 -20.08
N SER A 50 -6.26 -0.79 -20.43
CA SER A 50 -6.65 -0.94 -21.84
C SER A 50 -7.20 0.36 -22.44
N GLU A 51 -7.81 1.23 -21.63
CA GLU A 51 -8.36 2.51 -22.11
C GLU A 51 -7.26 3.54 -22.43
N SER A 52 -6.14 3.47 -21.70
CA SER A 52 -5.02 4.42 -21.81
C SER A 52 -3.88 3.94 -22.72
N SER A 53 -3.85 2.64 -23.06
CA SER A 53 -2.77 2.02 -23.81
C SER A 53 -3.19 1.57 -25.21
N SER A 54 -2.26 1.66 -26.16
CA SER A 54 -2.40 1.07 -27.50
C SER A 54 -1.79 -0.33 -27.61
N GLU A 55 -1.29 -0.88 -26.50
CA GLU A 55 -0.69 -2.21 -26.45
C GLU A 55 -1.75 -3.32 -26.33
N PRO A 56 -1.44 -4.56 -26.78
CA PRO A 56 -2.36 -5.68 -26.64
C PRO A 56 -2.66 -5.99 -25.17
N TRP A 57 -3.94 -6.20 -24.84
CA TRP A 57 -4.37 -6.36 -23.45
C TRP A 57 -3.91 -7.68 -22.82
N LEU A 58 -3.40 -8.64 -23.60
CA LEU A 58 -2.73 -9.85 -23.08
C LEU A 58 -1.63 -9.51 -22.06
N ARG A 59 -0.90 -8.42 -22.28
CA ARG A 59 0.17 -7.96 -21.37
C ARG A 59 -0.34 -7.64 -19.96
N LEU A 60 -1.61 -7.30 -19.84
CA LEU A 60 -2.24 -6.94 -18.59
C LEU A 60 -2.63 -8.17 -17.76
N LEU A 61 -2.64 -9.37 -18.37
CA LEU A 61 -2.93 -10.64 -17.68
C LEU A 61 -1.73 -11.19 -16.92
N CYS A 62 -0.52 -10.79 -17.27
CA CYS A 62 0.72 -11.18 -16.62
C CYS A 62 1.25 -10.03 -15.75
N TYR A 63 1.76 -10.30 -14.55
CA TYR A 63 2.45 -9.26 -13.75
C TYR A 63 3.92 -9.11 -14.15
N ASP A 64 4.50 -10.15 -14.75
CA ASP A 64 5.90 -10.19 -15.16
C ASP A 64 6.06 -9.75 -16.63
N ALA A 65 6.79 -8.66 -16.84
CA ALA A 65 7.06 -8.13 -18.17
C ALA A 65 7.92 -9.09 -19.02
N GLU A 66 8.78 -9.90 -18.39
CA GLU A 66 9.64 -10.85 -19.10
C GLU A 66 8.83 -11.99 -19.71
N ASN A 67 7.83 -12.48 -18.97
CA ASN A 67 6.96 -13.58 -19.40
C ASN A 67 5.91 -13.14 -20.43
N THR A 68 5.61 -11.85 -20.46
CA THR A 68 4.61 -11.28 -21.37
C THR A 68 4.96 -11.50 -22.85
N GLY A 69 6.24 -11.39 -23.21
CA GLY A 69 6.71 -11.65 -24.57
C GLY A 69 6.50 -13.10 -24.99
N ARG A 70 6.94 -14.05 -24.15
CA ARG A 70 6.77 -15.49 -24.36
C ARG A 70 5.30 -15.91 -24.39
N LEU A 71 4.48 -15.34 -23.50
CA LEU A 71 3.03 -15.60 -23.48
C LEU A 71 2.38 -15.14 -24.78
N ALA A 72 2.80 -13.99 -25.33
CA ALA A 72 2.32 -13.51 -26.63
C ALA A 72 2.76 -14.40 -27.80
N GLU A 73 3.93 -15.03 -27.73
CA GLU A 73 4.37 -16.02 -28.72
C GLU A 73 3.52 -17.29 -28.65
N ILE A 74 3.28 -17.82 -27.45
CA ILE A 74 2.40 -18.99 -27.24
C ILE A 74 0.97 -18.68 -27.71
N ALA A 75 0.45 -17.50 -27.36
CA ALA A 75 -0.88 -17.05 -27.77
C ALA A 75 -1.05 -16.93 -29.30
N ARG A 76 0.03 -16.69 -30.04
CA ARG A 76 0.01 -16.64 -31.52
C ARG A 76 0.29 -17.98 -32.18
N GLY A 77 0.69 -18.99 -31.40
CA GLY A 77 0.94 -20.33 -31.91
C GLY A 77 -0.35 -21.11 -32.17
N ASP A 78 -0.22 -22.17 -32.97
CA ASP A 78 -1.36 -22.99 -33.40
C ASP A 78 -1.92 -23.90 -32.28
N SER A 79 -1.27 -23.95 -31.12
CA SER A 79 -1.67 -24.80 -29.99
C SER A 79 -2.98 -24.36 -29.31
N LEU A 80 -3.43 -23.13 -29.55
CA LEU A 80 -4.66 -22.56 -28.98
C LEU A 80 -5.79 -22.47 -30.01
N GLU A 81 -5.67 -23.12 -31.17
CA GLU A 81 -6.73 -23.12 -32.17
C GLU A 81 -7.97 -23.87 -31.66
N PRO A 82 -9.15 -23.23 -31.66
CA PRO A 82 -10.38 -23.89 -31.24
C PRO A 82 -10.81 -24.97 -32.24
N HIS A 83 -11.31 -26.09 -31.75
CA HIS A 83 -11.81 -27.16 -32.60
C HIS A 83 -12.99 -26.65 -33.48
N PRO A 84 -13.02 -26.91 -34.80
CA PRO A 84 -13.97 -26.28 -35.73
C PRO A 84 -15.44 -26.60 -35.46
N VAL A 85 -15.73 -27.66 -34.69
CA VAL A 85 -17.09 -28.05 -34.31
C VAL A 85 -17.46 -27.60 -32.90
N SER A 86 -16.49 -27.61 -31.97
CA SER A 86 -16.76 -27.29 -30.56
C SER A 86 -16.57 -25.80 -30.26
N GLY A 87 -15.66 -25.14 -30.98
CA GLY A 87 -15.22 -23.79 -30.68
C GLY A 87 -14.32 -23.69 -29.44
N GLU A 88 -13.95 -24.82 -28.85
CA GLU A 88 -13.14 -24.93 -27.62
C GLU A 88 -11.77 -25.50 -27.94
N VAL A 89 -10.78 -25.20 -27.09
CA VAL A 89 -9.43 -25.77 -27.18
C VAL A 89 -9.44 -27.16 -26.54
N GLU A 90 -8.92 -28.16 -27.25
CA GLU A 90 -8.88 -29.54 -26.77
C GLU A 90 -7.81 -29.69 -25.68
N ILE A 91 -8.24 -30.00 -24.44
CA ILE A 91 -7.37 -30.21 -23.29
C ILE A 91 -7.89 -31.41 -22.49
N ASP A 92 -7.00 -32.34 -22.13
CA ASP A 92 -7.34 -33.37 -21.15
C ASP A 92 -7.17 -32.80 -19.73
N TRP A 93 -8.28 -32.31 -19.17
CA TRP A 93 -8.34 -31.79 -17.80
C TRP A 93 -7.89 -32.80 -16.72
N GLY A 94 -7.84 -34.11 -17.04
CA GLY A 94 -7.42 -35.15 -16.10
C GLY A 94 -5.93 -35.47 -16.11
N TYR A 95 -5.23 -35.24 -17.23
CA TYR A 95 -3.83 -35.65 -17.41
C TYR A 95 -2.88 -34.48 -17.65
N ASP A 96 -3.29 -33.51 -18.47
CA ASP A 96 -2.41 -32.42 -18.93
C ASP A 96 -2.35 -31.27 -17.93
N VAL A 97 -3.22 -31.32 -16.91
CA VAL A 97 -3.46 -30.26 -15.95
C VAL A 97 -2.96 -30.65 -14.56
N VAL A 98 -1.95 -29.94 -14.09
CA VAL A 98 -1.42 -30.12 -12.73
C VAL A 98 -1.76 -28.89 -11.90
N THR A 99 -2.40 -29.09 -10.75
CA THR A 99 -2.80 -28.01 -9.84
C THR A 99 -2.06 -28.11 -8.51
N ARG A 100 -1.60 -26.97 -8.00
CA ARG A 100 -1.12 -26.84 -6.61
C ARG A 100 -1.83 -25.72 -5.88
N TYR A 101 -2.06 -25.92 -4.59
CA TYR A 101 -2.75 -24.99 -3.71
C TYR A 101 -1.78 -24.37 -2.72
N ARG A 102 -1.98 -23.09 -2.43
CA ARG A 102 -1.23 -22.35 -1.41
C ARG A 102 -2.15 -21.37 -0.70
N ARG A 103 -2.18 -21.46 0.62
CA ARG A 103 -2.80 -20.45 1.49
C ARG A 103 -1.76 -19.40 1.84
N LEU A 104 -2.04 -18.14 1.52
CA LEU A 104 -1.15 -17.02 1.85
C LEU A 104 -1.51 -16.39 3.18
N ASP A 105 -2.80 -16.18 3.41
CA ASP A 105 -3.36 -15.61 4.63
C ASP A 105 -4.76 -16.20 4.90
N LEU A 106 -5.43 -15.73 5.96
CA LEU A 106 -6.75 -16.20 6.38
C LEU A 106 -7.87 -15.94 5.35
N GLU A 107 -7.66 -15.07 4.37
CA GLU A 107 -8.66 -14.64 3.39
C GLU A 107 -8.27 -15.08 1.97
N THR A 108 -6.97 -15.14 1.68
CA THR A 108 -6.40 -15.38 0.36
C THR A 108 -5.93 -16.81 0.20
N LEU A 109 -6.64 -17.52 -0.66
CA LEU A 109 -6.28 -18.86 -1.11
C LEU A 109 -5.96 -18.81 -2.60
N GLN A 110 -4.83 -19.39 -2.98
CA GLN A 110 -4.34 -19.45 -4.35
C GLN A 110 -4.26 -20.89 -4.85
N ALA A 111 -4.51 -21.08 -6.14
CA ALA A 111 -4.30 -22.33 -6.84
C ALA A 111 -3.58 -22.07 -8.15
N LEU A 112 -2.38 -22.62 -8.32
CA LEU A 112 -1.65 -22.57 -9.58
C LEU A 112 -2.03 -23.78 -10.42
N VAL A 113 -2.62 -23.53 -11.60
CA VAL A 113 -3.01 -24.54 -12.58
C VAL A 113 -2.06 -24.46 -13.77
N VAL A 114 -1.34 -25.54 -14.07
CA VAL A 114 -0.35 -25.59 -15.14
C VAL A 114 -0.84 -26.52 -16.24
N LEU A 115 -0.92 -25.99 -17.46
CA LEU A 115 -1.22 -26.72 -18.69
C LEU A 115 0.10 -27.06 -19.36
N SER A 116 0.61 -28.26 -19.09
CA SER A 116 1.97 -28.65 -19.48
C SER A 116 2.15 -28.65 -20.99
N ASP A 117 1.12 -29.07 -21.73
CA ASP A 117 1.13 -29.21 -23.18
C ASP A 117 1.13 -27.87 -23.91
N LEU A 118 0.44 -26.88 -23.34
CA LEU A 118 0.36 -25.52 -23.88
C LEU A 118 1.52 -24.64 -23.39
N GLY A 119 2.22 -25.05 -22.34
CA GLY A 119 3.27 -24.23 -21.72
C GLY A 119 2.71 -22.99 -21.02
N ILE A 120 1.45 -23.01 -20.57
CA ILE A 120 0.77 -21.88 -19.92
C ILE A 120 0.42 -22.26 -18.48
N ALA A 121 0.52 -21.31 -17.56
CA ALA A 121 0.11 -21.46 -16.17
C ALA A 121 -0.85 -20.35 -15.75
N PHE A 122 -1.88 -20.71 -14.98
CA PHE A 122 -2.91 -19.82 -14.47
C PHE A 122 -2.84 -19.79 -12.95
N LEU A 123 -2.66 -18.60 -12.38
CA LEU A 123 -2.83 -18.39 -10.95
C LEU A 123 -4.28 -18.07 -10.69
N LEU A 124 -4.99 -18.97 -10.01
CA LEU A 124 -6.35 -18.77 -9.56
C LEU A 124 -6.33 -18.26 -8.11
N ILE A 125 -7.23 -17.33 -7.81
CA ILE A 125 -7.41 -16.76 -6.48
C ILE A 125 -8.87 -16.98 -6.07
N TYR A 126 -9.09 -17.45 -4.85
CA TYR A 126 -10.42 -17.52 -4.28
C TYR A 126 -10.87 -16.14 -3.82
N CYS A 127 -11.93 -15.61 -4.42
CA CYS A 127 -12.49 -14.30 -4.09
C CYS A 127 -13.82 -14.47 -3.35
N VAL A 128 -14.06 -13.62 -2.36
CA VAL A 128 -15.31 -13.53 -1.60
C VAL A 128 -16.02 -12.23 -1.99
N GLY A 129 -17.32 -12.27 -2.22
CA GLY A 129 -18.16 -11.09 -2.46
C GLY A 129 -18.01 -10.44 -3.84
N ASP A 130 -17.42 -11.11 -4.84
CA ASP A 130 -17.25 -10.53 -6.19
C ASP A 130 -18.58 -10.49 -6.97
N GLN A 131 -19.33 -9.39 -6.84
CA GLN A 131 -20.65 -9.20 -7.46
C GLN A 131 -20.62 -9.33 -8.99
N MET A 132 -19.58 -8.82 -9.64
CA MET A 132 -19.43 -8.89 -11.10
C MET A 132 -19.03 -10.30 -11.58
N GLY A 133 -18.38 -11.11 -10.75
CA GLY A 133 -18.04 -12.50 -11.04
C GLY A 133 -19.10 -13.51 -10.58
N GLY A 134 -20.20 -13.08 -9.97
CA GLY A 134 -21.28 -13.95 -9.50
C GLY A 134 -21.16 -14.41 -8.04
N GLY A 135 -20.40 -13.70 -7.20
CA GLY A 135 -20.25 -13.95 -5.77
C GLY A 135 -18.94 -14.66 -5.42
N ASP A 136 -19.00 -15.54 -4.43
CA ASP A 136 -17.83 -16.25 -3.91
C ASP A 136 -17.36 -17.33 -4.89
N GLY A 137 -16.06 -17.36 -5.19
CA GLY A 137 -15.51 -18.39 -6.06
C GLY A 137 -14.11 -18.10 -6.58
N TRP A 138 -13.59 -19.08 -7.33
CA TRP A 138 -12.28 -18.97 -7.97
C TRP A 138 -12.31 -18.03 -9.17
N ARG A 139 -11.28 -17.19 -9.28
CA ARG A 139 -11.08 -16.26 -10.38
C ARG A 139 -9.64 -16.30 -10.86
N ILE A 140 -9.40 -15.89 -12.09
CA ILE A 140 -8.05 -15.81 -12.66
C ILE A 140 -7.36 -14.57 -12.09
N GLY A 141 -6.36 -14.80 -11.26
CA GLY A 141 -5.48 -13.78 -10.69
C GLY A 141 -4.36 -13.39 -11.66
N GLU A 142 -3.82 -14.35 -12.40
CA GLU A 142 -2.73 -14.12 -13.35
C GLU A 142 -2.68 -15.20 -14.43
N VAL A 143 -2.20 -14.84 -15.62
CA VAL A 143 -1.79 -15.77 -16.68
C VAL A 143 -0.28 -15.61 -16.90
N THR A 144 0.46 -16.71 -16.80
CA THR A 144 1.92 -16.77 -16.91
C THR A 144 2.36 -17.92 -17.81
N VAL A 145 3.65 -17.96 -18.14
CA VAL A 145 4.25 -19.06 -18.90
C VAL A 145 4.69 -20.15 -17.93
N ALA A 146 4.51 -21.42 -18.33
CA ALA A 146 5.06 -22.55 -17.61
C ALA A 146 6.56 -22.68 -17.89
N ASP A 147 7.36 -21.89 -17.17
CA ASP A 147 8.82 -21.90 -17.29
C ASP A 147 9.46 -23.21 -16.77
N LYS A 148 10.70 -23.46 -17.19
CA LYS A 148 11.59 -24.48 -16.61
C LYS A 148 12.72 -23.76 -15.88
N PRO A 149 13.03 -24.03 -14.59
CA PRO A 149 12.53 -25.13 -13.76
C PRO A 149 11.05 -24.99 -13.39
N SER A 150 10.46 -26.08 -12.88
CA SER A 150 9.00 -26.23 -12.83
C SER A 150 8.32 -25.03 -12.16
N PRO A 151 7.21 -24.51 -12.70
CA PRO A 151 6.52 -23.33 -12.13
C PRO A 151 6.09 -23.56 -10.67
N PHE A 152 5.99 -24.83 -10.27
CA PHE A 152 5.71 -25.28 -8.92
C PHE A 152 6.84 -25.08 -7.92
N GLU A 153 8.11 -25.00 -8.35
CA GLU A 153 9.23 -24.70 -7.45
C GLU A 153 9.16 -23.25 -6.97
N ARG A 154 8.85 -22.32 -7.88
CA ARG A 154 8.65 -20.90 -7.56
C ARG A 154 7.39 -20.68 -6.71
N PHE A 155 6.29 -21.34 -7.08
CA PHE A 155 5.02 -21.18 -6.37
C PHE A 155 5.01 -21.86 -5.00
N GLY A 156 5.71 -22.99 -4.86
CA GLY A 156 5.54 -23.88 -3.71
C GLY A 156 4.12 -24.44 -3.64
N GLY A 157 3.70 -24.95 -2.49
CA GLY A 157 2.32 -25.39 -2.28
C GLY A 157 2.09 -26.89 -2.45
N ALA A 158 0.88 -27.30 -2.07
CA ALA A 158 0.47 -28.68 -1.89
C ALA A 158 -0.43 -29.18 -3.03
N CYS A 159 -0.51 -30.50 -3.21
CA CYS A 159 -1.38 -31.11 -4.22
C CYS A 159 -2.87 -31.05 -3.83
N THR A 160 -3.18 -30.81 -2.56
CA THR A 160 -4.56 -30.75 -2.06
C THR A 160 -4.81 -29.51 -1.22
N LEU A 161 -6.06 -29.03 -1.23
CA LEU A 161 -6.51 -27.90 -0.42
C LEU A 161 -6.27 -28.14 1.09
N VAL A 162 -6.60 -29.35 1.57
CA VAL A 162 -6.48 -29.72 2.98
C VAL A 162 -5.02 -29.66 3.43
N GLU A 163 -4.11 -30.12 2.58
CA GLU A 163 -2.68 -30.05 2.86
C GLU A 163 -2.15 -28.62 2.81
N ALA A 164 -2.63 -27.78 1.88
CA ALA A 164 -2.27 -26.37 1.83
C ALA A 164 -2.72 -25.61 3.10
N GLU A 165 -3.91 -25.88 3.60
CA GLU A 165 -4.41 -25.28 4.85
C GLU A 165 -3.58 -25.78 6.05
N ARG A 166 -3.24 -27.08 6.09
CA ARG A 166 -2.38 -27.65 7.12
C ARG A 166 -0.99 -27.00 7.12
N GLN A 167 -0.38 -26.81 5.95
CA GLN A 167 0.92 -26.15 5.83
C GLN A 167 0.87 -24.71 6.34
N TYR A 168 -0.25 -24.00 6.14
CA TYR A 168 -0.45 -22.66 6.68
C TYR A 168 -0.62 -22.64 8.20
N SER A 169 -1.47 -23.52 8.75
CA SER A 169 -1.63 -23.64 10.21
C SER A 169 -0.33 -24.04 10.90
N GLN A 170 0.48 -24.89 10.27
CA GLN A 170 1.78 -25.27 10.81
C GLN A 170 2.76 -24.08 10.81
N ARG A 171 2.79 -23.27 9.73
CA ARG A 171 3.60 -22.04 9.68
C ARG A 171 3.17 -21.02 10.74
N GLN A 172 1.87 -20.78 10.90
CA GLN A 172 1.36 -19.90 11.97
C GLN A 172 1.81 -20.39 13.33
N HIS A 173 1.69 -21.69 13.61
CA HIS A 173 2.13 -22.23 14.89
C HIS A 173 3.64 -22.18 15.08
N ASP A 174 4.45 -22.41 14.05
CA ASP A 174 5.90 -22.29 14.14
C ASP A 174 6.32 -20.83 14.43
N ASP A 175 5.65 -19.84 13.80
CA ASP A 175 5.88 -18.42 14.07
C ASP A 175 5.45 -18.03 15.51
N GLU A 176 4.35 -18.56 16.02
CA GLU A 176 3.89 -18.36 17.41
C GLU A 176 4.81 -19.03 18.45
N ASN A 177 5.30 -20.25 18.17
CA ASN A 177 6.13 -21.01 19.12
C ASN A 177 7.58 -20.54 19.14
N ASN A 178 8.11 -20.06 18.02
CA ASN A 178 9.47 -19.53 17.93
C ASN A 178 9.59 -18.14 18.58
N GLY A 179 8.48 -17.42 18.76
CA GLY A 179 8.41 -16.21 19.57
C GLY A 179 8.43 -16.44 21.09
N SER A 180 8.18 -17.67 21.57
CA SER A 180 8.10 -17.99 23.02
C SER A 180 9.32 -18.71 23.59
N ASN A 181 10.26 -19.19 22.78
CA ASN A 181 11.33 -20.10 23.23
C ASN A 181 12.75 -19.52 23.21
N ASN A 182 12.94 -18.21 22.98
CA ASN A 182 14.28 -17.60 22.99
C ASN A 182 14.60 -16.79 24.26
N VAL A 183 14.08 -17.19 25.41
CA VAL A 183 14.58 -16.75 26.73
C VAL A 183 14.94 -17.99 27.54
N THR A 184 16.10 -18.60 27.26
CA THR A 184 16.97 -19.33 28.21
C THR A 184 18.02 -20.20 27.50
N ALA A 185 18.93 -19.59 26.73
CA ALA A 185 20.26 -20.19 26.52
C ALA A 185 21.23 -19.20 25.86
N ALA A 186 22.06 -18.54 26.67
CA ALA A 186 23.51 -18.39 26.49
C ALA A 186 23.99 -17.12 27.20
N ALA A 187 24.59 -17.32 28.37
CA ALA A 187 25.55 -16.37 28.92
C ALA A 187 26.88 -16.54 28.18
N THR A 188 27.62 -15.42 28.01
CA THR A 188 28.98 -15.25 27.46
C THR A 188 29.11 -15.60 25.97
N ASP A 189 29.50 -14.70 25.06
CA ASP A 189 30.71 -13.85 25.07
C ASP A 189 30.57 -12.73 24.00
N ASP A 190 31.31 -11.65 24.19
CA ASP A 190 31.28 -10.37 23.47
C ASP A 190 31.22 -10.45 21.93
N ASN A 191 30.29 -9.72 21.33
CA ASN A 191 30.50 -8.89 20.13
C ASN A 191 29.36 -7.88 20.01
N ASP A 192 29.69 -6.62 20.27
CA ASP A 192 28.88 -5.44 19.98
C ASP A 192 28.50 -5.40 18.48
N ASP A 193 27.19 -5.34 18.17
CA ASP A 193 26.57 -4.58 17.05
C ASP A 193 25.10 -4.95 16.74
N ASP A 194 24.30 -5.44 17.71
CA ASP A 194 22.84 -5.65 17.58
C ASP A 194 22.03 -4.74 18.55
N ASP A 195 22.30 -3.42 18.52
CA ASP A 195 21.74 -2.44 19.48
C ASP A 195 20.40 -1.80 19.02
N ASP A 196 19.86 -2.18 17.85
CA ASP A 196 18.60 -1.61 17.30
C ASP A 196 17.34 -2.44 17.68
N ASP A 197 17.52 -3.74 17.96
CA ASP A 197 16.47 -4.71 18.29
C ASP A 197 16.04 -4.59 19.76
N ASP A 198 17.01 -4.27 20.61
CA ASP A 198 16.84 -4.08 22.05
C ASP A 198 16.12 -2.78 22.38
N TYR A 199 16.11 -1.79 21.47
CA TYR A 199 15.45 -0.50 21.72
C TYR A 199 13.93 -0.65 21.86
N TRP A 200 13.31 -1.47 21.02
CA TRP A 200 11.86 -1.73 21.08
C TRP A 200 11.49 -2.78 22.12
N GLY A 201 12.32 -3.81 22.31
CA GLY A 201 12.12 -4.83 23.35
C GLY A 201 12.13 -4.28 24.78
N ARG A 202 12.78 -3.13 25.01
CA ARG A 202 12.79 -2.43 26.30
C ARG A 202 11.44 -1.82 26.69
N TYR A 203 10.58 -1.50 25.72
CA TYR A 203 9.24 -1.00 26.00
C TYR A 203 8.36 -2.11 26.60
N ASP A 204 8.45 -3.33 26.09
CA ASP A 204 7.77 -4.51 26.66
C ASP A 204 8.34 -4.91 28.03
N MET A 205 9.63 -4.63 28.27
CA MET A 205 10.29 -4.85 29.56
C MET A 205 10.01 -3.77 30.61
N THR A 206 9.24 -2.72 30.33
CA THR A 206 8.80 -1.80 31.38
C THR A 206 7.64 -2.40 32.17
N PRO A 207 7.83 -2.89 33.42
CA PRO A 207 6.68 -3.22 34.26
C PRO A 207 5.91 -1.92 34.46
N GLY A 208 4.62 -1.90 34.09
CA GLY A 208 3.75 -0.71 34.09
C GLY A 208 3.84 0.13 35.36
N ARG A 209 4.84 1.02 35.41
CA ARG A 209 5.12 1.93 36.52
C ARG A 209 4.81 3.33 36.01
N THR A 210 3.52 3.63 35.98
CA THR A 210 3.06 5.01 35.95
C THR A 210 3.58 5.72 37.22
N PRO A 211 4.17 6.92 37.13
CA PRO A 211 4.75 7.61 38.28
C PRO A 211 3.69 8.22 39.22
N ALA A 212 2.42 7.85 39.09
CA ALA A 212 1.32 8.39 39.88
C ALA A 212 1.33 7.94 41.36
N ASN A 213 2.16 6.96 41.75
CA ASN A 213 2.09 6.40 43.10
C ASN A 213 3.03 7.05 44.13
N ASN A 214 3.91 7.98 43.73
CA ASN A 214 4.85 8.65 44.63
C ASN A 214 4.88 10.17 44.39
N LYS A 215 3.85 10.88 44.87
CA LYS A 215 3.94 12.28 45.35
C LYS A 215 2.62 12.68 45.98
N GLY A 216 2.57 12.55 47.32
CA GLY A 216 1.68 13.37 48.11
C GLY A 216 2.10 14.84 47.96
N SER A 217 1.13 15.69 47.67
CA SER A 217 1.22 17.14 47.85
C SER A 217 -0.09 17.64 48.50
N PRO A 218 -0.04 18.75 49.25
CA PRO A 218 -0.86 18.92 50.44
C PRO A 218 -1.95 19.98 50.25
N ALA A 219 -3.22 19.60 50.24
CA ALA A 219 -4.38 20.47 50.56
C ALA A 219 -5.66 19.61 50.74
N PRO A 220 -6.74 20.10 51.36
CA PRO A 220 -7.23 19.53 52.61
C PRO A 220 -8.56 18.77 52.49
N GLY A 221 -8.73 17.77 53.36
CA GLY A 221 -10.01 17.45 54.00
C GLY A 221 -11.04 16.66 53.17
N GLY A 222 -11.02 15.34 53.34
CA GLY A 222 -12.12 14.45 52.98
C GLY A 222 -11.90 13.05 53.54
N LEU A 223 -12.27 12.85 54.81
CA LEU A 223 -12.16 11.59 55.56
C LEU A 223 -13.10 10.51 54.99
N LEU A 224 -12.56 9.43 54.42
CA LEU A 224 -12.63 8.07 55.00
C LEU A 224 -11.85 7.09 54.11
N GLY A 225 -10.93 6.33 54.71
CA GLY A 225 -10.14 5.32 54.02
C GLY A 225 -10.73 3.92 54.10
N SER A 226 -10.11 3.05 53.29
CA SER A 226 -10.12 1.58 53.32
C SER A 226 -11.20 0.89 52.48
N LEU A 227 -10.84 0.44 51.27
CA LEU A 227 -10.52 -0.96 51.00
C LEU A 227 -10.02 -1.12 49.55
N LEU A 228 -9.41 -2.27 49.29
CA LEU A 228 -8.78 -2.67 48.04
C LEU A 228 -9.68 -2.56 46.80
N GLY A 229 -9.06 -2.24 45.66
CA GLY A 229 -9.35 -2.90 44.38
C GLY A 229 -10.73 -2.72 43.76
N HIS A 230 -11.00 -1.58 43.16
CA HIS A 230 -11.81 -1.48 41.93
C HIS A 230 -11.76 -0.03 41.41
N ARG A 231 -10.95 0.23 40.38
CA ARG A 231 -11.34 1.27 39.42
C ARG A 231 -12.50 0.65 38.65
N THR A 232 -13.72 1.08 38.97
CA THR A 232 -14.93 0.62 38.28
C THR A 232 -14.82 0.99 36.80
N ALA A 233 -15.14 0.08 35.90
CA ALA A 233 -15.26 0.34 34.45
C ALA A 233 -16.03 1.63 34.15
N SER A 234 -16.98 2.00 35.01
CA SER A 234 -17.75 3.25 34.94
C SER A 234 -16.91 4.54 34.93
N ALA A 235 -15.75 4.58 35.60
CA ALA A 235 -14.90 5.77 35.62
C ALA A 235 -14.02 5.87 34.35
N GLU A 236 -13.83 4.76 33.66
CA GLU A 236 -13.11 4.69 32.39
C GLU A 236 -14.09 4.97 31.23
N ASP A 237 -15.32 4.45 31.33
CA ASP A 237 -16.43 4.76 30.41
C ASP A 237 -16.79 6.26 30.41
N GLU A 238 -16.77 6.94 31.56
CA GLU A 238 -16.96 8.40 31.64
C GLU A 238 -15.81 9.19 30.99
N TYR A 239 -14.60 8.64 31.02
CA TYR A 239 -13.43 9.24 30.36
C TYR A 239 -13.50 9.08 28.83
N TYR A 240 -13.95 7.93 28.33
CA TYR A 240 -14.15 7.70 26.89
C TYR A 240 -15.42 8.38 26.33
N ALA A 241 -16.47 8.52 27.14
CA ALA A 241 -17.69 9.23 26.76
C ALA A 241 -17.46 10.74 26.50
N GLN A 242 -16.37 11.30 27.03
CA GLN A 242 -15.97 12.68 26.76
C GLN A 242 -15.47 12.86 25.30
N TYR A 243 -15.00 11.80 24.66
CA TYR A 243 -14.53 11.81 23.26
C TYR A 243 -15.61 11.40 22.26
N ASP A 244 -16.69 10.76 22.70
CA ASP A 244 -17.83 10.37 21.86
C ASP A 244 -18.60 11.57 21.29
N GLN A 245 -18.46 12.73 21.96
CA GLN A 245 -19.05 14.01 21.54
C GLN A 245 -18.19 14.76 20.51
N VAL A 246 -16.99 14.25 20.21
CA VAL A 246 -16.11 14.81 19.19
C VAL A 246 -16.37 14.08 17.89
N GLN A 247 -17.29 14.61 17.08
CA GLN A 247 -17.42 14.19 15.69
C GLN A 247 -16.07 14.41 14.97
N PRO A 248 -15.59 13.44 14.19
CA PRO A 248 -14.51 13.68 13.25
C PRO A 248 -14.96 14.83 12.33
N VAL A 249 -14.21 15.94 12.29
CA VAL A 249 -14.50 17.08 11.40
C VAL A 249 -14.29 16.63 9.95
N MET A 250 -15.37 16.10 9.37
CA MET A 250 -15.53 15.77 7.95
C MET A 250 -16.83 16.41 7.43
N ASP A 251 -17.18 17.57 7.98
CA ASP A 251 -18.28 18.39 7.50
C ASP A 251 -17.78 19.82 7.28
N GLY A 252 -17.57 20.17 6.01
CA GLY A 252 -17.26 21.51 5.55
C GLY A 252 -18.52 22.27 5.19
N HIS A 253 -19.51 22.29 6.09
CA HIS A 253 -20.72 23.09 5.91
C HIS A 253 -20.46 24.55 6.33
N ASP A 254 -20.30 25.43 5.33
CA ASP A 254 -20.32 26.88 5.51
C ASP A 254 -21.78 27.39 5.37
N PRO A 255 -22.38 27.99 6.43
CA PRO A 255 -23.77 28.44 6.42
C PRO A 255 -24.05 29.67 5.54
N ASP A 256 -23.10 30.12 4.71
CA ASP A 256 -23.27 31.21 3.75
C ASP A 256 -23.63 30.75 2.32
N GLU A 257 -23.52 29.45 1.99
CA GLU A 257 -23.92 28.93 0.67
C GLU A 257 -25.44 28.71 0.51
N GLU A 258 -26.24 28.66 1.58
CA GLU A 258 -27.71 28.42 1.49
C GLU A 258 -28.55 29.69 1.19
N MET A 259 -27.96 30.88 1.15
CA MET A 259 -28.72 32.12 0.91
C MET A 259 -28.93 32.49 -0.57
N VAL A 260 -28.41 31.71 -1.52
CA VAL A 260 -28.52 32.01 -2.97
C VAL A 260 -29.61 31.19 -3.68
N GLU A 261 -30.21 30.18 -3.05
CA GLU A 261 -31.18 29.28 -3.72
C GLU A 261 -32.68 29.60 -3.53
N THR A 262 -33.05 30.73 -2.92
CA THR A 262 -34.48 31.09 -2.69
C THR A 262 -34.96 32.37 -3.36
N HIS A 263 -34.83 32.47 -4.68
CA HIS A 263 -35.65 33.32 -5.57
C HIS A 263 -35.32 32.90 -7.01
N VAL A 264 -36.16 32.36 -7.88
CA VAL A 264 -37.57 32.61 -8.21
C VAL A 264 -38.04 31.41 -9.07
N ALA A 265 -39.15 30.76 -8.72
CA ALA A 265 -39.90 29.85 -9.61
C ALA A 265 -40.81 30.69 -10.56
N PRO A 266 -41.60 30.17 -11.55
CA PRO A 266 -41.90 28.78 -11.95
C PRO A 266 -42.06 28.67 -13.51
N PRO A 267 -43.01 27.88 -14.08
CA PRO A 267 -42.92 26.49 -14.51
C PRO A 267 -43.19 26.31 -16.03
N LEU A 268 -43.29 25.05 -16.49
CA LEU A 268 -44.02 24.55 -17.70
C LEU A 268 -43.16 23.78 -18.71
N GLY A 269 -43.54 22.51 -18.89
CA GLY A 269 -43.96 22.02 -20.21
C GLY A 269 -42.91 21.47 -21.16
N LEU A 270 -42.91 20.14 -21.29
CA LEU A 270 -43.15 19.41 -22.55
C LEU A 270 -42.27 19.72 -23.78
N GLY A 271 -41.49 18.72 -24.21
CA GLY A 271 -41.38 18.38 -25.64
C GLY A 271 -40.07 18.73 -26.38
N SER A 272 -39.39 17.66 -26.79
CA SER A 272 -38.82 17.37 -28.12
C SER A 272 -38.28 18.48 -29.06
N GLU A 273 -37.12 18.12 -29.65
CA GLU A 273 -36.67 18.33 -31.04
C GLU A 273 -35.83 19.56 -31.44
N THR A 274 -34.55 19.25 -31.74
CA THR A 274 -33.79 19.57 -32.97
C THR A 274 -33.22 20.97 -33.24
N GLN A 275 -31.96 20.94 -33.74
CA GLN A 275 -31.25 21.91 -34.61
C GLN A 275 -30.82 23.23 -33.95
N THR A 276 -29.71 23.92 -34.26
CA THR A 276 -28.50 23.79 -35.11
C THR A 276 -27.67 25.08 -34.92
N LEU A 277 -26.34 25.00 -35.07
CA LEU A 277 -25.38 26.10 -35.35
C LEU A 277 -25.25 27.24 -34.31
N GLY A 278 -24.08 27.77 -33.98
CA GLY A 278 -22.71 27.57 -34.46
C GLY A 278 -21.79 28.69 -33.95
N LEU A 279 -20.46 28.49 -34.08
CA LEU A 279 -19.40 29.48 -34.33
C LEU A 279 -19.31 30.69 -33.35
N LYS A 280 -18.18 31.16 -32.79
CA LYS A 280 -16.75 31.02 -33.08
C LYS A 280 -16.01 32.02 -32.16
N THR A 281 -14.76 31.69 -31.81
CA THR A 281 -13.58 32.58 -31.94
C THR A 281 -13.18 33.60 -30.85
N GLN A 282 -11.94 33.37 -30.36
CA GLN A 282 -10.82 34.30 -30.02
C GLN A 282 -10.73 35.01 -28.66
N THR A 283 -9.77 34.50 -27.86
CA THR A 283 -8.50 35.14 -27.42
C THR A 283 -8.34 36.66 -27.56
N VAL A 284 -8.05 37.35 -26.46
CA VAL A 284 -7.06 38.44 -26.34
C VAL A 284 -6.44 38.41 -24.93
N VAL A 285 -5.12 38.60 -24.88
CA VAL A 285 -4.22 38.66 -23.71
C VAL A 285 -3.99 40.14 -23.31
N GLN A 286 -3.40 40.35 -22.13
CA GLN A 286 -2.71 41.56 -21.63
C GLN A 286 -3.57 42.58 -20.85
N GLU A 287 -3.10 43.30 -19.83
CA GLU A 287 -1.91 43.32 -18.95
C GLU A 287 -2.08 44.58 -18.06
N ARG A 288 -1.49 44.57 -16.86
CA ARG A 288 -0.99 45.71 -16.04
C ARG A 288 -1.65 46.07 -14.71
N CYS A 289 -0.72 46.22 -13.76
CA CYS A 289 -0.71 46.71 -12.39
C CYS A 289 -1.41 48.06 -12.16
N ILE A 290 -1.65 48.38 -10.88
CA ILE A 290 -1.29 49.63 -10.15
C ILE A 290 -1.80 49.51 -8.69
N GLU A 291 -0.91 49.59 -7.69
CA GLU A 291 -1.14 50.09 -6.31
C GLU A 291 -1.04 51.64 -6.34
N PRO A 292 -1.50 52.48 -5.37
CA PRO A 292 -1.41 52.28 -3.91
C PRO A 292 -2.43 53.01 -2.96
N ASP A 293 -2.25 52.76 -1.65
CA ASP A 293 -2.31 53.65 -0.45
C ASP A 293 -3.56 54.45 0.04
N ILE A 294 -3.86 54.16 1.33
CA ILE A 294 -4.03 55.05 2.52
C ILE A 294 -5.37 55.81 2.81
N ALA A 295 -5.79 55.59 4.07
CA ALA A 295 -6.54 56.45 5.03
C ALA A 295 -8.08 56.61 4.93
N GLY A 296 -8.77 55.84 5.79
CA GLY A 296 -9.40 56.33 7.03
C GLY A 296 -10.55 57.35 6.99
N GLN A 297 -11.77 56.91 7.34
CA GLN A 297 -12.69 57.60 8.28
C GLN A 297 -13.94 56.74 8.60
N SER A 298 -14.18 56.48 9.89
CA SER A 298 -15.46 56.04 10.50
C SER A 298 -16.38 57.26 10.75
N PRO A 299 -17.69 57.17 11.13
CA PRO A 299 -18.31 56.37 12.20
C PRO A 299 -19.63 55.68 11.72
N ASP A 300 -20.46 54.93 12.47
CA ASP A 300 -20.86 54.93 13.87
C ASP A 300 -21.73 53.65 14.13
N GLY A 301 -21.87 53.18 15.39
CA GLY A 301 -23.04 52.33 15.74
C GLY A 301 -22.91 51.01 16.54
N ALA A 302 -22.13 51.00 17.62
CA ALA A 302 -22.41 50.36 18.94
C ALA A 302 -22.65 48.83 19.17
N THR A 303 -21.97 48.38 20.25
CA THR A 303 -22.15 47.23 21.19
C THR A 303 -21.15 46.08 21.00
N ALA A 304 -20.43 45.54 22.00
CA ALA A 304 -20.18 45.89 23.39
C ALA A 304 -18.95 45.08 23.91
N THR A 305 -18.28 45.62 24.94
CA THR A 305 -17.42 44.99 25.96
C THR A 305 -16.01 44.47 25.61
N ASP A 306 -15.07 45.18 26.24
CA ASP A 306 -13.63 45.05 26.42
C ASP A 306 -13.27 43.99 27.49
N ILE A 307 -12.35 43.05 27.18
CA ILE A 307 -11.61 42.25 28.17
C ILE A 307 -10.16 42.06 27.68
N VAL A 308 -9.28 42.90 28.23
CA VAL A 308 -7.82 42.79 28.19
C VAL A 308 -7.35 41.66 29.12
N SER A 309 -6.45 40.80 28.66
CA SER A 309 -5.66 39.89 29.50
C SER A 309 -4.15 40.21 29.34
N PRO A 310 -3.37 40.34 30.44
CA PRO A 310 -2.07 40.97 30.42
C PRO A 310 -0.94 40.06 29.91
N ARG A 311 -0.09 40.61 29.03
CA ARG A 311 1.20 40.03 28.63
C ARG A 311 2.29 40.62 29.51
N PRO A 312 3.20 39.82 30.12
CA PRO A 312 4.36 40.37 30.79
C PRO A 312 5.35 40.89 29.75
N GLU A 313 5.40 42.21 29.59
CA GLU A 313 6.53 42.90 28.99
C GLU A 313 7.44 43.39 30.11
N SER A 314 8.69 42.95 30.10
CA SER A 314 9.81 43.80 30.48
C SER A 314 11.10 43.25 29.88
N SER A 315 11.70 44.14 29.13
CA SER A 315 12.97 44.09 28.42
C SER A 315 14.17 43.93 29.36
N ALA A 316 15.21 43.25 28.88
CA ALA A 316 16.58 43.66 29.16
C ALA A 316 17.44 43.32 27.94
N GLU A 317 17.93 44.36 27.31
CA GLU A 317 18.91 44.35 26.24
C GLU A 317 20.17 43.59 26.66
N SER A 318 20.66 42.69 25.81
CA SER A 318 22.10 42.55 25.61
C SER A 318 22.37 42.34 24.13
N ASN A 319 22.86 43.41 23.50
CA ASN A 319 23.35 43.43 22.14
C ASN A 319 24.61 42.56 22.06
N GLY A 320 24.43 41.26 21.75
CA GLY A 320 25.56 40.34 21.64
C GLY A 320 25.25 38.88 21.32
N CYS A 321 24.01 38.50 20.95
CA CYS A 321 23.68 37.10 20.71
C CYS A 321 22.57 36.91 19.66
N GLY A 322 22.81 37.38 18.43
CA GLY A 322 21.95 37.07 17.28
C GLY A 322 22.72 36.31 16.19
N THR A 323 24.02 36.60 16.04
CA THR A 323 24.91 35.93 15.10
C THR A 323 25.41 34.61 15.64
N ILE A 324 25.75 34.50 16.94
CA ILE A 324 26.20 33.24 17.56
C ILE A 324 25.04 32.25 17.65
N ALA A 325 23.84 32.67 18.09
CA ALA A 325 22.67 31.80 18.12
C ALA A 325 22.25 31.29 16.72
N ARG A 326 22.32 32.15 15.69
CA ARG A 326 22.12 31.70 14.28
C ARG A 326 23.26 30.85 13.75
N LEU A 327 24.50 31.04 14.22
CA LEU A 327 25.65 30.23 13.85
C LEU A 327 25.62 28.86 14.55
N GLU A 328 25.19 28.78 15.80
CA GLU A 328 24.95 27.53 16.54
C GLU A 328 23.76 26.77 15.95
N GLU A 329 22.68 27.47 15.55
CA GLU A 329 21.55 26.85 14.86
C GLU A 329 21.91 26.34 13.45
N SER A 330 22.77 27.05 12.70
CA SER A 330 23.24 26.60 11.38
C SER A 330 24.33 25.54 11.45
N ALA A 331 25.24 25.58 12.43
CA ALA A 331 26.20 24.53 12.70
C ALA A 331 25.50 23.23 13.16
N GLY A 332 24.52 23.33 14.07
CA GLY A 332 23.74 22.17 14.51
C GLY A 332 22.91 21.53 13.39
N ARG A 333 22.36 22.33 12.47
CA ARG A 333 21.67 21.82 11.26
C ARG A 333 22.62 21.14 10.28
N GLN A 334 23.83 21.68 10.09
CA GLN A 334 24.83 21.10 9.22
C GLN A 334 25.41 19.79 9.80
N GLU A 335 25.64 19.73 11.10
CA GLU A 335 26.09 18.49 11.76
C GLU A 335 25.03 17.39 11.70
N GLN A 336 23.75 17.74 11.88
CA GLN A 336 22.64 16.78 11.75
C GLN A 336 22.43 16.32 10.30
N SER A 337 22.56 17.22 9.31
CA SER A 337 22.43 16.85 7.89
C SER A 337 23.59 15.96 7.44
N GLU A 338 24.83 16.27 7.84
CA GLU A 338 26.00 15.44 7.57
C GLU A 338 25.91 14.08 8.27
N PHE A 339 25.42 14.04 9.51
CA PHE A 339 25.20 12.78 10.22
C PHE A 339 24.17 11.91 9.49
N GLY A 340 23.05 12.49 9.04
CA GLY A 340 22.03 11.78 8.27
C GLY A 340 22.57 11.24 6.93
N VAL A 341 23.37 12.04 6.21
CA VAL A 341 24.02 11.59 4.96
C VAL A 341 25.00 10.46 5.23
N ARG A 342 25.86 10.58 6.25
CA ARG A 342 26.82 9.53 6.62
C ARG A 342 26.12 8.24 7.05
N GLN A 343 25.05 8.34 7.82
CA GLN A 343 24.25 7.18 8.25
C GLN A 343 23.56 6.52 7.04
N HIS A 344 23.00 7.31 6.13
CA HIS A 344 22.39 6.81 4.90
C HIS A 344 23.43 6.09 4.03
N VAL A 345 24.59 6.71 3.80
CA VAL A 345 25.70 6.09 3.04
C VAL A 345 26.17 4.80 3.71
N ALA A 346 26.36 4.81 5.04
CA ALA A 346 26.75 3.62 5.79
C ALA A 346 25.71 2.49 5.67
N ARG A 347 24.41 2.81 5.77
CA ARG A 347 23.32 1.85 5.58
C ARG A 347 23.30 1.28 4.16
N SER A 348 23.52 2.12 3.15
CA SER A 348 23.57 1.71 1.75
C SER A 348 24.77 0.79 1.46
N ILE A 349 25.96 1.11 1.97
CA ILE A 349 27.15 0.25 1.83
C ILE A 349 26.93 -1.10 2.52
N ARG A 350 26.36 -1.13 3.73
CA ARG A 350 26.02 -2.38 4.42
C ARG A 350 25.00 -3.21 3.65
N SER A 351 23.97 -2.57 3.10
CA SER A 351 22.96 -3.25 2.26
C SER A 351 23.59 -3.88 1.01
N LEU A 352 24.44 -3.13 0.30
CA LEU A 352 25.18 -3.63 -0.87
C LEU A 352 26.10 -4.80 -0.51
N TYR A 353 26.78 -4.73 0.64
CA TYR A 353 27.61 -5.83 1.11
C TYR A 353 26.78 -7.08 1.40
N MET A 354 25.64 -6.96 2.08
CA MET A 354 24.75 -8.08 2.36
C MET A 354 24.20 -8.73 1.07
N LEU A 355 23.88 -7.92 0.07
CA LEU A 355 23.48 -8.41 -1.25
C LEU A 355 24.61 -9.17 -1.95
N SER A 356 25.83 -8.63 -1.93
CA SER A 356 27.01 -9.29 -2.51
C SER A 356 27.35 -10.61 -1.78
N ARG A 357 27.11 -10.67 -0.47
CA ARG A 357 27.29 -11.89 0.33
C ARG A 357 26.28 -12.97 -0.07
N ALA A 358 25.04 -12.58 -0.35
CA ALA A 358 24.01 -13.51 -0.83
C ALA A 358 24.34 -14.11 -2.21
N THR A 359 25.14 -13.42 -3.02
CA THR A 359 25.62 -13.91 -4.32
C THR A 359 26.96 -14.65 -4.24
N GLY A 360 27.50 -14.85 -3.03
CA GLY A 360 28.74 -15.60 -2.79
C GLY A 360 30.03 -14.78 -2.91
N MET A 361 29.94 -13.45 -2.95
CA MET A 361 31.11 -12.57 -2.98
C MET A 361 31.78 -12.51 -1.60
N SER A 362 33.11 -12.60 -1.55
CA SER A 362 33.87 -12.46 -0.31
C SER A 362 34.00 -10.99 0.10
N ARG A 363 34.31 -10.74 1.37
CA ARG A 363 34.55 -9.38 1.89
C ARG A 363 35.67 -8.66 1.14
N ASP A 364 36.75 -9.36 0.82
CA ASP A 364 37.89 -8.79 0.12
C ASP A 364 37.55 -8.43 -1.33
N ASP A 365 36.71 -9.24 -1.99
CA ASP A 365 36.24 -8.97 -3.35
C ASP A 365 35.27 -7.78 -3.38
N PHE A 366 34.36 -7.68 -2.41
CA PHE A 366 33.47 -6.53 -2.27
C PHE A 366 34.26 -5.24 -1.99
N GLN A 367 35.27 -5.30 -1.11
CA GLN A 367 36.13 -4.15 -0.84
C GLN A 367 36.86 -3.68 -2.10
N ARG A 368 37.47 -4.62 -2.85
CA ARG A 368 38.14 -4.29 -4.12
C ARG A 368 37.19 -3.69 -5.15
N LEU A 369 35.95 -4.18 -5.21
CA LEU A 369 34.92 -3.65 -6.09
C LEU A 369 34.59 -2.19 -5.73
N VAL A 370 34.32 -1.92 -4.46
CA VAL A 370 34.02 -0.56 -3.97
C VAL A 370 35.21 0.38 -4.19
N GLU A 371 36.43 -0.06 -3.92
CA GLU A 371 37.65 0.74 -4.17
C GLU A 371 37.83 1.05 -5.66
N THR A 372 37.53 0.11 -6.55
CA THR A 372 37.62 0.31 -8.01
C THR A 372 36.59 1.31 -8.50
N GLU A 373 35.33 1.20 -8.04
CA GLU A 373 34.26 2.14 -8.42
C GLU A 373 34.51 3.55 -7.87
N LEU A 374 35.04 3.67 -6.65
CA LEU A 374 35.45 4.98 -6.10
C LEU A 374 36.60 5.60 -6.91
N ALA A 375 37.54 4.78 -7.40
CA ALA A 375 38.63 5.26 -8.26
C ALA A 375 38.10 5.75 -9.63
N VAL A 376 37.10 5.07 -10.20
CA VAL A 376 36.44 5.50 -11.44
C VAL A 376 35.69 6.81 -11.22
N LEU A 377 34.94 6.93 -10.12
CA LEU A 377 34.22 8.16 -9.80
C LEU A 377 35.18 9.36 -9.63
N GLY A 378 36.34 9.14 -9.01
CA GLY A 378 37.38 10.15 -8.89
C GLY A 378 38.03 10.57 -10.21
N MET A 379 37.97 9.75 -11.26
CA MET A 379 38.40 10.13 -12.61
C MET A 379 37.34 10.98 -13.33
N VAL A 380 36.05 10.80 -13.04
CA VAL A 380 34.95 11.54 -13.66
C VAL A 380 34.78 12.92 -13.04
N GLU A 381 35.00 13.07 -11.73
CA GLU A 381 34.91 14.36 -11.02
C GLU A 381 36.09 15.31 -11.31
N GLY A 382 37.17 14.80 -11.92
CA GLY A 382 38.34 15.59 -12.32
C GLY A 382 38.27 16.22 -13.72
N ASP A 383 37.18 15.99 -14.47
CA ASP A 383 36.99 16.42 -15.86
C ASP A 383 35.95 17.56 -16.03
N ASP A 384 35.55 18.23 -14.93
CA ASP A 384 34.75 19.48 -14.91
C ASP A 384 35.56 20.70 -14.43
#